data_AF-A0A399YWH5-F1
#
_entry.id   AF-A0A399YWH5-F1
#
_cell.length_a   1.000
_cell.length_b   1.000
_cell.length_c   1.000
_cell.angle_alpha   90.00
_cell.angle_beta   90.00
_cell.angle_gamma   90.00
#
_symmetry.space_group_name_H-M   'P 1'
#
loop_
_entity.id
_entity.type
_entity.pdbx_description
1 polymer ?
#
loop_
_entity_poly.entity_id
_entity_poly.type
_entity_poly.pdbx_seq_one_letter_code
_entity_poly.pdbx_strand_id
1 'polypeptide(L)'
;MSEYSGYLWDRQYSEPARWFYRFDTFYRPLGPERSLLAAYRYWHQAEKGRKSAAVSAPTSWRDAAEQWQWQDRAEAWDISQRLERLKEEDEARRKSRERRIALLNGVLARSSDALVKLKADDARWGDVIAAIRLAVQELRHEYGDDVTTVKVEATETVPEWMMAIARMDTAQLEKVIDNMATVGGLD
;
A
#
# COMPACT_ATOMS: atom_id res chain seq x y z
N MET A 1 15.35 -18.42 -29.15
CA MET A 1 13.96 -18.86 -29.45
C MET A 1 13.05 -17.86 -28.79
N SER A 2 12.24 -17.13 -29.57
CA SER A 2 11.51 -15.95 -29.14
C SER A 2 10.42 -16.31 -28.13
N GLU A 3 10.54 -15.82 -26.89
CA GLU A 3 9.47 -15.77 -25.91
C GLU A 3 8.40 -14.78 -26.40
N TYR A 4 7.49 -15.23 -27.25
CA TYR A 4 6.23 -14.53 -27.44
C TYR A 4 5.35 -14.82 -26.22
N SER A 5 5.64 -14.15 -25.11
CA SER A 5 4.66 -13.96 -24.03
C SER A 5 3.63 -12.92 -24.50
N GLY A 6 2.86 -13.26 -25.53
CA GLY A 6 1.66 -12.51 -25.86
C GLY A 6 0.67 -12.74 -24.72
N TYR A 7 0.25 -11.68 -24.05
CA TYR A 7 -0.80 -11.81 -23.05
C TYR A 7 -2.08 -12.33 -23.72
N LEU A 8 -2.92 -13.06 -22.99
CA LEU A 8 -4.15 -13.64 -23.56
C LEU A 8 -5.02 -12.59 -24.27
N TRP A 9 -5.01 -11.35 -23.76
CA TRP A 9 -5.77 -10.22 -24.30
C TRP A 9 -5.10 -9.49 -25.48
N ASP A 10 -3.89 -9.87 -25.90
CA ASP A 10 -3.22 -9.25 -27.05
C ASP A 10 -3.85 -9.70 -28.38
N ARG A 11 -3.50 -9.00 -29.47
CA ARG A 11 -3.98 -9.34 -30.81
C ARG A 11 -3.45 -10.72 -31.22
N GLN A 12 -4.36 -11.61 -31.62
CA GLN A 12 -3.97 -12.95 -32.07
C GLN A 12 -3.39 -12.91 -33.50
N TYR A 13 -2.50 -13.84 -33.84
CA TYR A 13 -1.75 -13.87 -35.11
C TYR A 13 -2.63 -13.73 -36.36
N SER A 14 -3.79 -14.39 -36.37
CA SER A 14 -4.74 -14.36 -37.49
C SER A 14 -5.90 -13.37 -37.29
N GLU A 15 -5.93 -12.61 -36.18
CA GLU A 15 -7.01 -11.68 -35.88
C GLU A 15 -6.91 -10.44 -36.79
N PRO A 16 -7.94 -10.14 -37.60
CA PRO A 16 -7.95 -8.91 -38.39
C PRO A 16 -7.89 -7.69 -37.48
N ALA A 17 -7.04 -6.72 -37.83
CA ALA A 17 -6.81 -5.52 -37.01
C ALA A 17 -8.11 -4.78 -36.63
N ARG A 18 -9.09 -4.74 -37.53
CA ARG A 18 -10.41 -4.13 -37.27
C ARG A 18 -11.18 -4.78 -36.11
N TRP A 19 -11.03 -6.08 -35.92
CA TRP A 19 -11.72 -6.82 -34.86
C TRP A 19 -11.00 -6.68 -33.55
N PHE A 20 -9.67 -6.75 -33.57
CA PHE A 20 -8.87 -6.42 -32.39
C PHE A 20 -9.12 -4.99 -31.91
N TYR A 21 -9.15 -4.01 -32.81
CA TYR A 21 -9.49 -2.62 -32.46
C TYR A 21 -10.86 -2.53 -31.78
N ARG A 22 -11.88 -3.22 -32.31
CA ARG A 22 -13.22 -3.24 -31.71
C ARG A 22 -13.22 -3.87 -30.31
N PHE A 23 -12.51 -4.99 -30.16
CA PHE A 23 -12.31 -5.65 -28.88
C PHE A 23 -11.64 -4.72 -27.86
N ASP A 24 -10.46 -4.21 -28.21
CA ASP A 24 -9.55 -3.46 -27.35
C ASP A 24 -10.13 -2.11 -26.91
N THR A 25 -10.80 -1.41 -27.83
CA THR A 25 -11.31 -0.05 -27.61
C THR A 25 -12.75 0.00 -27.08
N PHE A 26 -13.61 -0.95 -27.45
CA PHE A 26 -15.05 -0.85 -27.15
C PHE A 26 -15.62 -1.98 -26.31
N TYR A 27 -15.03 -3.17 -26.33
CA TYR A 27 -15.55 -4.31 -25.58
C TYR A 27 -14.81 -4.50 -24.24
N ARG A 28 -13.48 -4.64 -24.28
CA ARG A 28 -12.64 -4.84 -23.08
C ARG A 28 -12.81 -3.73 -22.03
N PRO A 29 -12.87 -2.43 -22.38
CA PRO A 29 -12.97 -1.36 -21.39
C PRO A 29 -14.31 -1.27 -20.64
N LEU A 30 -15.33 -2.05 -21.05
CA LEU A 30 -16.63 -2.05 -20.37
C LEU A 30 -16.60 -2.71 -18.98
N GLY A 31 -15.51 -3.42 -18.65
CA GLY A 31 -15.41 -4.11 -17.37
C GLY A 31 -16.40 -5.28 -17.24
N PRO A 32 -16.69 -5.76 -16.02
CA PRO A 32 -17.40 -7.03 -15.80
C PRO A 32 -18.85 -7.04 -16.30
N GLU A 33 -19.51 -5.88 -16.38
CA GLU A 33 -20.88 -5.73 -16.89
C GLU A 33 -20.93 -5.61 -18.44
N ARG A 34 -19.88 -6.08 -19.12
CA ARG A 34 -19.75 -6.01 -20.58
C ARG A 34 -20.89 -6.74 -21.27
N SER A 35 -21.34 -6.16 -22.37
CA SER A 35 -22.16 -6.85 -23.35
C SER A 35 -21.77 -6.47 -24.76
N LEU A 36 -21.92 -7.40 -25.71
CA LEU A 36 -21.65 -7.12 -27.12
C LEU A 36 -22.55 -6.01 -27.66
N LEU A 37 -23.79 -5.91 -27.16
CA LEU A 37 -24.71 -4.84 -27.55
C LEU A 37 -24.20 -3.47 -27.08
N ALA A 38 -23.71 -3.38 -25.83
CA ALA A 38 -23.13 -2.13 -25.33
C ALA A 38 -21.90 -1.73 -26.15
N ALA A 39 -20.96 -2.66 -26.35
CA ALA A 39 -19.75 -2.43 -27.15
C ALA A 39 -20.08 -1.97 -28.58
N TYR A 40 -21.04 -2.64 -29.23
CA TYR A 40 -21.52 -2.25 -30.56
C TYR A 40 -22.13 -0.85 -30.58
N ARG A 41 -22.95 -0.49 -29.58
CA ARG A 41 -23.56 0.84 -29.50
C ARG A 41 -22.51 1.94 -29.31
N TYR A 42 -21.50 1.71 -28.48
CA TYR A 42 -20.38 2.65 -28.32
C TYR A 42 -19.59 2.80 -29.62
N TRP A 43 -19.22 1.70 -30.25
CA TRP A 43 -18.54 1.71 -31.56
C TRP A 43 -19.37 2.44 -32.63
N HIS A 44 -20.66 2.14 -32.72
CA HIS A 44 -21.55 2.75 -33.71
C HIS A 44 -21.69 4.25 -33.50
N GLN A 45 -21.79 4.70 -32.24
CA GLN A 45 -21.82 6.13 -31.92
C GLN A 45 -20.51 6.80 -32.31
N ALA A 46 -19.35 6.20 -31.99
CA ALA A 46 -18.03 6.75 -32.30
C ALA A 46 -17.77 6.83 -33.81
N GLU A 47 -18.05 5.76 -34.55
CA GLU A 47 -17.69 5.64 -35.99
C GLU A 47 -18.74 6.20 -36.94
N LYS A 48 -20.02 6.23 -36.53
CA LYS A 48 -21.13 6.69 -37.39
C LYS A 48 -21.73 8.01 -36.92
N GLY A 49 -21.23 8.58 -35.83
CA GLY A 49 -21.68 9.85 -35.27
C GLY A 49 -23.12 9.85 -34.74
N ARG A 50 -23.75 8.67 -34.62
CA ARG A 50 -25.16 8.54 -34.21
C ARG A 50 -25.42 7.28 -33.40
N LYS A 51 -26.43 7.36 -32.51
CA LYS A 51 -26.81 6.25 -31.65
C LYS A 51 -27.37 5.10 -32.48
N SER A 52 -27.02 3.87 -32.13
CA SER A 52 -27.63 2.71 -32.76
C SER A 52 -28.98 2.41 -32.13
N ALA A 53 -29.99 2.18 -32.98
CA ALA A 53 -31.30 1.68 -32.56
C ALA A 53 -31.32 0.14 -32.41
N ALA A 54 -30.17 -0.53 -32.57
CA ALA A 54 -30.11 -1.98 -32.49
C ALA A 54 -30.54 -2.49 -31.10
N VAL A 55 -31.39 -3.51 -31.11
CA VAL A 55 -31.86 -4.24 -29.92
C VAL A 55 -30.96 -5.42 -29.56
N SER A 56 -30.10 -5.85 -30.49
CA SER A 56 -29.12 -6.92 -30.30
C SER A 56 -27.82 -6.61 -31.07
N ALA A 57 -26.73 -7.26 -30.68
CA ALA A 57 -25.46 -7.13 -31.41
C ALA A 57 -25.58 -7.77 -32.81
N PRO A 58 -25.04 -7.13 -33.86
CA PRO A 58 -25.03 -7.71 -35.21
C PRO A 58 -24.39 -9.10 -35.22
N THR A 59 -24.83 -9.99 -36.10
CA THR A 59 -24.28 -11.34 -36.25
C THR A 59 -22.76 -11.32 -36.44
N SER A 60 -22.24 -10.42 -37.29
CA SER A 60 -20.79 -10.28 -37.48
C SER A 60 -20.00 -9.94 -36.22
N TRP A 61 -20.59 -9.23 -35.26
CA TRP A 61 -19.97 -8.96 -33.96
C TRP A 61 -19.99 -10.19 -33.05
N ARG A 62 -21.07 -10.97 -33.10
CA ARG A 62 -21.19 -12.23 -32.34
C ARG A 62 -20.19 -13.26 -32.86
N ASP A 63 -20.14 -13.46 -34.18
CA ASP A 63 -19.20 -14.39 -34.82
C ASP A 63 -17.75 -14.01 -34.52
N ALA A 64 -17.42 -12.72 -34.58
CA ALA A 64 -16.07 -12.26 -34.25
C ALA A 64 -15.75 -12.42 -32.76
N ALA A 65 -16.69 -12.10 -31.87
CA ALA A 65 -16.48 -12.26 -30.43
C ALA A 65 -16.27 -13.72 -30.02
N GLU A 66 -17.00 -14.64 -30.65
CA GLU A 66 -16.84 -16.08 -30.47
C GLU A 66 -15.52 -16.57 -31.07
N GLN A 67 -15.26 -16.25 -32.34
CA GLN A 67 -14.04 -16.67 -33.04
C GLN A 67 -12.76 -16.21 -32.33
N TRP A 68 -12.75 -15.00 -31.79
CA TRP A 68 -11.58 -14.38 -31.15
C TRP A 68 -11.68 -14.36 -29.62
N GLN A 69 -12.60 -15.14 -29.05
CA GLN A 69 -12.73 -15.37 -27.60
C GLN A 69 -12.73 -14.08 -26.77
N TRP A 70 -13.51 -13.08 -27.17
CA TRP A 70 -13.48 -11.76 -26.54
C TRP A 70 -13.78 -11.81 -25.04
N GLN A 71 -14.68 -12.69 -24.60
CA GLN A 71 -15.04 -12.83 -23.19
C GLN A 71 -13.82 -13.28 -22.36
N ASP A 72 -13.22 -14.42 -22.70
CA ASP A 72 -12.09 -15.01 -21.96
C ASP A 72 -10.89 -14.04 -21.90
N ARG A 73 -10.63 -13.35 -23.02
CA ARG A 73 -9.56 -12.36 -23.12
C ARG A 73 -9.83 -11.15 -22.22
N ALA A 74 -11.06 -10.66 -22.20
CA ALA A 74 -11.42 -9.53 -21.36
C ALA A 74 -11.42 -9.90 -19.87
N GLU A 75 -11.81 -11.13 -19.52
CA GLU A 75 -11.71 -11.64 -18.14
C GLU A 75 -10.25 -11.75 -17.67
N ALA A 76 -9.36 -12.28 -18.51
CA ALA A 76 -7.94 -12.32 -18.19
C ALA A 76 -7.34 -10.93 -17.98
N TRP A 77 -7.78 -9.94 -18.77
CA TRP A 77 -7.42 -8.54 -18.57
C TRP A 77 -7.94 -8.01 -17.23
N ASP A 78 -9.20 -8.25 -16.88
CA ASP A 78 -9.75 -7.77 -15.60
C ASP A 78 -9.00 -8.34 -14.40
N ILE A 79 -8.66 -9.64 -14.46
CA ILE A 79 -7.88 -10.31 -13.43
C ILE A 79 -6.50 -9.64 -13.32
N SER A 80 -5.82 -9.38 -14.44
CA SER A 80 -4.51 -8.74 -14.40
C SER A 80 -4.59 -7.31 -13.85
N GLN A 81 -5.59 -6.53 -14.24
CA GLN A 81 -5.83 -5.18 -13.70
C GLN A 81 -6.20 -5.18 -12.22
N ARG A 82 -6.92 -6.21 -11.74
CA ARG A 82 -7.21 -6.37 -10.31
C ARG A 82 -5.94 -6.69 -9.53
N LEU A 83 -5.12 -7.61 -10.03
CA LEU A 83 -3.86 -7.97 -9.39
C LEU A 83 -2.88 -6.79 -9.36
N GLU A 84 -2.81 -6.00 -10.44
CA GLU A 84 -1.94 -4.83 -10.48
C GLU A 84 -2.36 -3.76 -9.47
N ARG A 85 -3.67 -3.46 -9.37
CA ARG A 85 -4.17 -2.55 -8.33
C ARG A 85 -3.86 -3.02 -6.91
N LEU A 86 -3.99 -4.32 -6.63
CA LEU A 86 -3.63 -4.86 -5.31
C LEU A 86 -2.14 -4.65 -5.00
N LYS A 87 -1.25 -4.86 -5.98
CA LYS A 87 0.18 -4.59 -5.81
C LYS A 87 0.47 -3.10 -5.58
N GLU A 88 -0.18 -2.21 -6.33
CA GLU A 88 -0.04 -0.77 -6.16
C GLU A 88 -0.50 -0.32 -4.76
N GLU A 89 -1.62 -0.87 -4.27
CA GLU A 89 -2.13 -0.62 -2.92
C GLU A 89 -1.18 -1.14 -1.83
N ASP A 90 -0.61 -2.33 -2.00
CA ASP A 90 0.39 -2.90 -1.08
C ASP A 90 1.66 -2.04 -1.05
N GLU A 91 2.14 -1.59 -2.22
CA GLU A 91 3.32 -0.74 -2.31
C GLU A 91 3.06 0.65 -1.69
N ALA A 92 1.88 1.22 -1.92
CA ALA A 92 1.47 2.47 -1.30
C ALA A 92 1.39 2.34 0.23
N ARG A 93 0.85 1.23 0.74
CA ARG A 93 0.84 0.91 2.18
C ARG A 93 2.26 0.82 2.73
N ARG A 94 3.16 0.09 2.05
CA ARG A 94 4.58 -0.02 2.43
C ARG A 94 5.27 1.35 2.47
N LYS A 95 5.12 2.18 1.43
CA LYS A 95 5.71 3.53 1.38
C LYS A 95 5.16 4.45 2.48
N SER A 96 3.87 4.38 2.76
CA SER A 96 3.23 5.15 3.84
C SER A 96 3.80 4.75 5.20
N ARG A 97 3.95 3.44 5.44
CA ARG A 97 4.59 2.88 6.63
C ARG A 97 6.04 3.34 6.78
N GLU A 98 6.84 3.27 5.73
CA GLU A 98 8.23 3.73 5.73
C GLU A 98 8.36 5.22 6.08
N ARG A 99 7.47 6.07 5.53
CA ARG A 99 7.43 7.50 5.87
C ARG A 99 7.08 7.75 7.34
N ARG A 100 6.11 7.01 7.87
CA ARG A 100 5.72 7.12 9.28
C ARG A 100 6.85 6.69 10.22
N ILE A 101 7.54 5.59 9.91
CA ILE A 101 8.74 5.15 10.66
C ILE A 101 9.83 6.22 10.63
N ALA A 102 10.12 6.79 9.45
CA ALA A 102 11.14 7.84 9.34
C ALA A 102 10.80 9.10 10.17
N LEU A 103 9.52 9.49 10.20
CA LEU A 103 9.06 10.61 11.04
C LEU A 103 9.20 10.30 12.53
N LEU A 104 8.78 9.11 12.97
CA LEU A 104 8.90 8.69 14.37
C LEU A 104 10.37 8.64 14.81
N ASN A 105 11.26 8.11 13.97
CA ASN A 105 12.71 8.14 14.22
C ASN A 105 13.25 9.58 14.29
N GLY A 106 12.78 10.48 13.42
CA GLY A 106 13.15 11.90 13.47
C GLY A 106 12.68 12.60 14.75
N VAL A 107 11.47 12.28 15.23
CA VAL A 107 10.95 12.78 16.51
C VAL A 107 11.80 12.25 17.66
N LEU A 108 12.07 10.94 17.71
CA LEU A 108 12.94 10.34 18.73
C LEU A 108 14.33 10.97 18.76
N ALA A 109 14.95 11.17 17.60
CA ALA A 109 16.25 11.82 17.49
C ALA A 109 16.21 13.26 18.01
N ARG A 110 15.21 14.06 17.62
CA ARG A 110 15.06 15.43 18.14
C ARG A 110 14.75 15.48 19.63
N SER A 111 13.93 14.57 20.14
CA SER A 111 13.65 14.45 21.57
C SER A 111 14.91 14.08 22.35
N SER A 112 15.74 13.17 21.82
CA SER A 112 17.04 12.82 22.40
C SER A 112 18.02 14.00 22.37
N ASP A 113 18.11 14.71 21.25
CA ASP A 113 18.92 15.93 21.12
C ASP A 113 18.49 17.03 22.10
N ALA A 114 17.17 17.22 22.24
CA ALA A 114 16.59 18.19 23.16
C ALA A 114 16.90 17.83 24.61
N LEU A 115 16.80 16.55 24.98
CA LEU A 115 17.21 16.05 26.30
C LEU A 115 18.68 16.34 26.60
N VAL A 116 19.56 16.10 25.64
CA VAL A 116 21.01 16.32 25.80
C VAL A 116 21.32 17.82 25.99
N LYS A 117 20.54 18.70 25.36
CA LYS A 117 20.74 20.16 25.39
C LYS A 117 19.96 20.87 26.50
N LEU A 118 18.99 20.19 27.10
CA LEU A 118 18.24 20.71 28.24
C LEU A 118 19.18 20.82 29.43
N LYS A 119 19.26 22.02 30.01
CA LYS A 119 19.77 22.15 31.38
C LYS A 119 18.86 21.30 32.26
N ALA A 120 19.46 20.46 33.11
CA ALA A 120 18.78 19.47 33.96
C ALA A 120 17.61 20.05 34.79
N ASP A 121 17.57 21.38 34.94
CA ASP A 121 16.67 22.11 35.81
C ASP A 121 15.37 22.58 35.11
N ASP A 122 15.31 22.59 33.77
CA ASP A 122 14.19 23.20 33.00
C ASP A 122 13.27 22.19 32.28
N ALA A 123 13.63 20.90 32.21
CA ALA A 123 12.77 19.87 31.60
C ALA A 123 12.03 19.06 32.65
N ARG A 124 10.69 19.01 32.51
CA ARG A 124 9.89 17.99 33.18
C ARG A 124 10.12 16.66 32.47
N TRP A 125 11.00 15.85 33.04
CA TRP A 125 11.33 14.49 32.60
C TRP A 125 10.10 13.61 32.24
N GLY A 126 8.93 13.88 32.83
CA GLY A 126 7.66 13.24 32.49
C GLY A 126 7.21 13.46 31.03
N ASP A 127 7.39 14.67 30.48
CA ASP A 127 6.96 15.01 29.12
C ASP A 127 7.82 14.31 28.07
N VAL A 128 9.10 14.12 28.39
CA VAL A 128 10.03 13.43 27.50
C VAL A 128 9.83 11.91 27.53
N ILE A 129 9.62 11.33 28.71
CA ILE A 129 9.28 9.91 28.83
C ILE A 129 7.95 9.61 28.11
N ALA A 130 6.97 10.51 28.20
CA ALA A 130 5.71 10.38 27.47
C ALA A 130 5.92 10.42 25.94
N ALA A 131 6.76 11.35 25.44
CA ALA A 131 7.08 11.44 24.02
C ALA A 131 7.84 10.19 23.50
N ILE A 132 8.81 9.67 24.26
CA ILE A 132 9.55 8.46 23.90
C ILE A 132 8.64 7.24 23.92
N ARG A 133 7.79 7.08 24.94
CA ARG A 133 6.84 5.96 25.04
C ARG A 133 5.86 5.96 23.88
N LEU A 134 5.30 7.12 23.54
CA LEU A 134 4.37 7.26 22.42
C LEU A 134 5.06 6.87 21.10
N ALA A 135 6.28 7.34 20.86
CA ALA A 135 7.02 7.01 19.65
C ALA A 135 7.41 5.52 19.56
N VAL A 136 7.82 4.90 20.67
CA VAL A 136 8.15 3.46 20.73
C VAL A 136 6.90 2.59 20.55
N GLN A 137 5.76 3.00 21.11
CA GLN A 137 4.49 2.27 20.98
C GLN A 137 3.99 2.27 19.53
N GLU A 138 4.03 3.43 18.85
CA GLU A 138 3.68 3.55 17.44
C GLU A 138 4.65 2.76 16.55
N LEU A 139 5.95 2.77 16.84
CA LEU A 139 6.93 1.95 16.10
C LEU A 139 6.66 0.44 16.25
N ARG A 140 6.35 -0.05 17.45
CA ARG A 140 6.05 -1.48 17.67
C ARG A 140 4.79 -1.93 16.94
N HIS A 141 3.73 -1.11 16.96
CA HIS A 141 2.51 -1.40 16.22
C HIS A 141 2.75 -1.48 14.71
N GLU A 142 3.63 -0.62 14.19
CA GLU A 142 4.00 -0.65 12.77
C GLU A 142 4.84 -1.87 12.39
N TYR A 143 5.69 -2.41 13.26
CA TYR A 143 6.50 -3.61 12.99
C TYR A 143 5.74 -4.93 13.08
N GLY A 144 4.45 -4.91 13.40
CA GLY A 144 3.62 -6.12 13.45
C GLY A 144 3.89 -6.99 14.68
N ASP A 145 4.64 -6.48 15.67
CA ASP A 145 4.65 -7.05 16.99
C ASP A 145 3.29 -6.76 17.62
N ASP A 146 2.46 -7.80 17.72
CA ASP A 146 1.12 -7.76 18.29
C ASP A 146 1.22 -7.45 19.80
N VAL A 147 1.39 -6.16 20.13
CA VAL A 147 1.34 -5.69 21.51
C VAL A 147 -0.11 -5.44 21.82
N THR A 148 -0.80 -6.48 22.30
CA THR A 148 -2.04 -6.35 23.07
C THR A 148 -1.89 -5.16 24.01
N THR A 149 -2.76 -4.19 23.78
CA THR A 149 -2.91 -2.91 24.46
C THR A 149 -2.54 -2.98 25.94
N VAL A 150 -1.36 -2.48 26.31
CA VAL A 150 -1.13 -2.07 27.69
C VAL A 150 -1.91 -0.77 27.87
N LYS A 151 -3.09 -0.87 28.49
CA LYS A 151 -3.78 0.30 29.02
C LYS A 151 -2.80 1.03 29.93
N VAL A 152 -2.40 2.23 29.53
CA VAL A 152 -1.73 3.16 30.44
C VAL A 152 -2.82 3.70 31.36
N GLU A 153 -3.20 2.90 32.35
CA GLU A 153 -3.75 3.48 33.57
C GLU A 153 -2.61 4.31 34.17
N ALA A 154 -2.86 5.61 34.34
CA ALA A 154 -1.95 6.49 35.04
C ALA A 154 -1.83 5.95 36.48
N THR A 155 -0.85 5.09 36.72
CA THR A 155 -0.51 4.65 38.07
C THR A 155 -0.04 5.89 38.82
N GLU A 156 -0.78 6.28 39.85
CA GLU A 156 -0.46 7.37 40.78
C GLU A 156 0.86 7.14 41.55
N THR A 157 1.54 6.00 41.30
CA THR A 157 2.82 5.63 41.89
C THR A 157 3.87 5.45 40.82
N VAL A 158 4.95 6.25 40.94
CA VAL A 158 6.14 6.14 40.10
C VAL A 158 6.78 4.77 40.33
N PRO A 159 6.96 3.94 39.30
CA PRO A 159 7.61 2.64 39.43
C PRO A 159 9.01 2.75 40.04
N GLU A 160 9.38 1.83 40.93
CA GLU A 160 10.65 1.89 41.67
C GLU A 160 11.89 1.95 40.77
N TRP A 161 11.84 1.32 39.60
CA TRP A 161 12.94 1.39 38.62
C TRP A 161 13.13 2.80 38.05
N MET A 162 12.07 3.60 37.95
CA MET A 162 12.13 5.01 37.54
C MET A 162 12.76 5.88 38.64
N MET A 163 12.45 5.57 39.91
CA MET A 163 13.11 6.21 41.06
C MET A 163 14.58 5.82 41.18
N ALA A 164 14.94 4.60 40.77
CA ALA A 164 16.32 4.13 40.75
C ALA A 164 17.15 4.86 39.68
N ILE A 165 16.60 5.07 38.48
CA ILE A 165 17.27 5.82 37.39
C ILE A 165 17.45 7.29 37.77
N ALA A 166 16.46 7.92 38.41
CA ALA A 166 16.55 9.31 38.86
C ALA A 166 17.62 9.55 39.94
N ARG A 167 18.13 8.49 40.57
CA ARG A 167 19.17 8.54 41.60
C ARG A 167 20.55 8.13 41.09
N MET A 168 20.66 7.73 39.83
CA MET A 168 21.93 7.32 39.23
C MET A 168 22.78 8.53 38.90
N ASP A 169 24.08 8.39 39.12
CA ASP A 169 25.06 9.36 38.65
C ASP A 169 25.31 9.21 37.14
N THR A 170 25.99 10.20 36.56
CA THR A 170 26.26 10.27 35.13
C THR A 170 27.01 9.04 34.61
N ALA A 171 27.93 8.46 35.40
CA ALA A 171 28.71 7.30 35.00
C ALA A 171 27.88 6.00 35.02
N GLN A 172 26.92 5.90 35.92
CA GLN A 172 25.96 4.80 35.98
C GLN A 172 24.97 4.87 34.80
N LEU A 173 24.51 6.07 34.45
CA LEU A 173 23.63 6.29 33.29
C LEU A 173 24.33 5.95 31.97
N GLU A 174 25.60 6.33 31.80
CA GLU A 174 26.39 5.99 30.62
C GLU A 174 26.54 4.47 30.43
N LYS A 175 26.76 3.71 31.52
CA LYS A 175 26.83 2.25 31.45
C LYS A 175 25.51 1.58 31.05
N VAL A 176 24.38 2.13 31.48
CA VAL A 176 23.06 1.60 31.09
C VAL A 176 22.81 1.86 29.61
N ILE A 177 23.17 3.04 29.11
CA ILE A 177 23.08 3.40 27.69
C ILE A 177 23.96 2.50 26.83
N ASP A 178 25.21 2.25 27.26
CA ASP A 178 26.16 1.39 26.56
C ASP A 178 25.66 -0.05 26.49
N ASN A 179 25.13 -0.57 27.61
CA ASN A 179 24.54 -1.90 27.66
C ASN A 179 23.30 -2.05 26.74
N MET A 180 22.46 -1.02 26.64
CA MET A 180 21.31 -1.05 25.73
C MET A 180 21.72 -0.98 24.26
N ALA A 181 22.80 -0.27 23.93
CA ALA A 181 23.36 -0.24 22.59
C ALA A 181 23.91 -1.61 22.17
N THR A 182 24.52 -2.36 23.10
CA THR A 182 25.02 -3.72 22.83
C THR A 182 23.92 -4.78 22.67
N VAL A 183 22.73 -4.60 23.26
CA VAL A 183 21.63 -5.58 23.15
C VAL A 183 20.81 -5.40 21.86
N GLY A 184 20.93 -4.24 21.18
CA GLY A 184 20.28 -3.96 19.89
C GLY A 184 21.06 -4.42 18.66
N GLY A 185 22.29 -4.94 18.82
CA GLY A 185 23.09 -5.52 17.76
C GLY A 185 22.93 -7.04 17.72
N LEU A 186 21.95 -7.53 16.96
CA LEU A 186 21.93 -8.91 16.48
C LEU A 186 22.60 -8.92 15.10
N ASP A 187 23.81 -9.50 15.07
CA ASP A 187 24.74 -9.75 13.95
C ASP A 187 25.18 -8.58 13.04
#